data_AF-A0A9D1DWY5-F1
#
_entry.id   AF-A0A9D1DWY5-F1
#
_cell.length_a   1.000
_cell.length_b   1.000
_cell.length_c   1.000
_cell.angle_alpha   90.00
_cell.angle_beta   90.00
_cell.angle_gamma   90.00
#
_symmetry.space_group_name_H-M   'P 1'
#
loop_
_entity.id
_entity.type
_entity.pdbx_description
1 polymer ?
#
loop_
_entity_poly.entity_id
_entity_poly.type
_entity_poly.pdbx_seq_one_letter_code
_entity_poly.pdbx_strand_id
1 'polypeptide(L)' 'GKGYTFDTAEVQMVPNNYVTLTDPDQIKMMGLLLEKLEENDDVQNVWHNWERADEEEA' A
#
# COMPACT_ATOMS: atom_id res chain seq x y z
N GLY A 1 -1.85 32.84 5.36
CA GLY A 1 -1.77 31.46 4.80
C GLY A 1 -3.09 31.12 4.15
N LYS A 2 -3.11 30.24 3.14
CA LYS A 2 -4.31 29.95 2.31
C LYS A 2 -5.44 29.15 3.01
N GLY A 3 -5.42 29.02 4.34
CA GLY A 3 -6.52 28.41 5.12
C GLY A 3 -6.67 26.89 5.02
N TYR A 4 -5.70 26.18 4.43
CA TYR A 4 -5.71 24.72 4.37
C TYR A 4 -5.15 24.11 5.65
N THR A 5 -5.81 23.08 6.16
CA THR A 5 -5.34 22.20 7.23
C THR A 5 -4.84 20.90 6.62
N PHE A 6 -3.68 20.43 7.08
CA PHE A 6 -3.20 19.11 6.69
C PHE A 6 -3.99 18.05 7.45
N ASP A 7 -4.46 17.04 6.72
CA ASP A 7 -5.03 15.84 7.34
C ASP A 7 -3.89 14.96 7.90
N THR A 8 -2.85 14.73 7.08
CA THR A 8 -1.60 14.07 7.48
C THR A 8 -0.37 14.77 6.87
N ALA A 9 0.78 14.64 7.53
CA ALA A 9 2.06 15.18 7.07
C ALA A 9 3.23 14.33 7.59
N GLU A 10 3.56 13.28 6.86
CA GLU A 10 4.61 12.31 7.21
C GLU A 10 5.42 11.89 5.98
N VAL A 11 6.60 11.30 6.22
CA VAL A 11 7.48 10.82 5.14
C VAL A 11 7.02 9.43 4.73
N GLN A 12 6.71 9.25 3.44
CA GLN A 12 6.27 7.98 2.86
C GLN A 12 7.08 7.65 1.61
N MET A 13 7.06 6.38 1.20
CA MET A 13 7.74 5.92 -0.01
C MET A 13 6.79 5.96 -1.21
N VAL A 14 7.15 6.72 -2.25
CA VAL A 14 6.40 6.78 -3.51
C VAL A 14 7.11 5.92 -4.56
N PRO A 15 6.45 4.91 -5.13
CA PRO A 15 7.05 4.09 -6.18
C PRO A 15 7.15 4.87 -7.49
N ASN A 16 8.20 4.61 -8.28
CA ASN A 16 8.37 5.24 -9.60
C ASN A 16 7.48 4.61 -10.69
N ASN A 17 7.04 3.36 -10.47
CA ASN A 17 6.18 2.60 -11.36
C ASN A 17 5.27 1.68 -10.56
N TYR A 18 4.15 1.28 -11.16
CA TYR A 18 3.22 0.32 -10.57
C TYR A 18 3.21 -0.98 -11.38
N VAL A 19 2.88 -2.08 -10.71
CA VAL A 19 2.84 -3.43 -11.29
C VAL A 19 1.48 -4.03 -11.02
N THR A 20 0.78 -4.46 -12.07
CA THR A 20 -0.45 -5.25 -11.96
C THR A 20 -0.09 -6.73 -11.88
N LEU A 21 -0.64 -7.44 -10.90
CA LEU A 21 -0.58 -8.91 -10.84
C LEU A 21 -1.82 -9.50 -11.51
N THR A 22 -1.63 -10.43 -12.45
CA THR A 22 -2.73 -11.12 -13.16
C THR A 22 -2.84 -12.59 -12.82
N ASP A 23 -1.80 -13.18 -12.23
CA ASP A 23 -1.80 -14.57 -11.79
C ASP A 23 -2.53 -14.69 -10.45
N PRO A 24 -3.62 -15.47 -10.35
CA PRO A 24 -4.37 -15.66 -9.11
C PRO A 24 -3.51 -16.15 -7.94
N ASP A 25 -2.52 -16.99 -8.19
CA ASP A 25 -1.64 -17.49 -7.14
C ASP A 25 -0.73 -16.38 -6.62
N GLN A 26 -0.20 -15.53 -7.51
CA GLN A 26 0.62 -14.37 -7.11
C GLN A 26 -0.18 -13.34 -6.33
N ILE A 27 -1.41 -13.06 -6.76
CA ILE A 27 -2.36 -12.18 -6.05
C ILE A 27 -2.60 -12.70 -4.63
N LYS A 28 -2.88 -14.00 -4.50
CA LYS A 28 -3.11 -14.64 -3.20
C LYS A 28 -1.88 -14.54 -2.30
N MET A 29 -0.69 -14.84 -2.83
CA MET A 29 0.54 -14.79 -2.03
C MET A 29 0.92 -13.36 -1.63
N MET A 30 0.70 -12.37 -2.50
CA MET A 30 0.93 -10.97 -2.18
C MET A 30 -0.05 -10.47 -1.11
N GLY A 31 -1.33 -10.83 -1.20
CA GLY A 31 -2.31 -10.51 -0.16
C GLY A 31 -1.92 -11.08 1.21
N LEU A 32 -1.53 -12.36 1.26
CA LEU A 32 -1.07 -13.00 2.51
C LEU A 32 0.23 -12.39 3.04
N LEU A 33 1.10 -11.86 2.18
CA LEU A 33 2.32 -11.19 2.61
C LEU A 33 2.00 -9.86 3.30
N LEU A 34 1.13 -9.04 2.69
CA LEU A 34 0.73 -7.75 3.25
C LEU A 34 0.01 -7.93 4.59
N GLU A 35 -0.96 -8.84 4.67
CA GLU A 35 -1.67 -9.19 5.91
C GLU A 35 -0.70 -9.55 7.05
N LYS A 36 0.28 -10.43 6.78
CA LYS A 36 1.27 -10.83 7.78
C LYS A 36 2.22 -9.71 8.21
N LEU A 37 2.47 -8.74 7.34
CA LEU A 37 3.30 -7.59 7.67
C LEU A 37 2.51 -6.59 8.51
N GLU A 38 1.21 -6.41 8.24
CA GLU A 38 0.31 -5.55 9.01
C GLU A 38 0.02 -6.11 10.41
N GLU A 39 -0.04 -7.43 10.57
CA GLU A 39 -0.22 -8.09 11.86
C GLU A 39 1.04 -8.10 12.75
N ASN A 40 2.18 -7.68 12.22
CA ASN A 40 3.44 -7.71 12.96
C ASN A 40 3.63 -6.41 13.75
N ASP A 41 3.59 -6.49 15.08
CA ASP A 41 3.77 -5.36 16.01
C ASP A 41 5.08 -4.57 15.80
N ASP A 42 6.13 -5.20 15.25
CA ASP A 42 7.41 -4.54 14.95
C ASP A 42 7.41 -3.79 13.61
N VAL A 43 6.44 -4.05 12.72
CA VAL A 43 6.30 -3.38 11.43
C VAL A 43 5.49 -2.10 11.64
N GLN A 44 6.10 -0.97 11.28
CA GLN A 44 5.47 0.34 11.46
C GLN A 44 4.74 0.82 10.19
N ASN A 45 5.22 0.46 9.00
CA ASN A 45 4.66 0.88 7.72
C ASN A 45 4.96 -0.16 6.64
N VAL A 46 4.05 -0.32 5.69
CA VAL A 46 4.21 -1.16 4.51
C VAL A 46 3.95 -0.31 3.28
N TRP A 47 4.89 -0.33 2.33
CA TRP A 47 4.73 0.33 1.03
C TRP A 47 5.00 -0.68 -0.08
N HIS A 48 4.13 -0.74 -1.09
CA HIS A 48 4.29 -1.58 -2.26
C HIS A 48 3.95 -0.81 -3.53
N ASN A 49 4.40 -1.34 -4.66
CA ASN A 49 4.05 -0.83 -5.98
C ASN A 49 3.03 -1.72 -6.71
N TRP A 50 2.45 -2.71 -6.00
CA TRP A 50 1.39 -3.52 -6.55
C TRP A 50 0.13 -2.66 -6.72
N GLU A 51 -0.38 -2.62 -7.96
CA GLU A 51 -1.64 -1.98 -8.32
C GLU A 51 -2.78 -2.97 -8.14
N ARG A 52 -3.58 -2.76 -7.10
CA ARG A 52 -4.75 -3.59 -6.78
C ARG A 52 -6.00 -2.97 -7.38
N ALA A 53 -6.78 -3.77 -8.09
CA ALA A 53 -8.00 -3.30 -8.77
C ALA A 53 -9.13 -2.88 -7.79
N ASP A 54 -9.04 -3.29 -6.52
CA ASP A 54 -9.98 -2.99 -5.44
C ASP A 54 -9.56 -1.80 -4.57
N GLU A 55 -8.34 -1.27 -4.73
CA GLU A 55 -7.88 -0.05 -4.04
C GLU A 55 -8.35 1.24 -4.74
N GLU A 56 -8.86 1.18 -5.98
CA GLU A 56 -9.44 2.35 -6.68
C GLU A 56 -10.83 2.77 -6.13
N GLU A 57 -11.48 1.96 -5.29
CA GLU A 57 -12.84 2.22 -4.76
C GLU A 57 -12.88 2.81 -3.32
N ALA A 58 -11.75 3.26 -2.76
CA ALA A 58 -11.69 3.90 -1.44
C ALA A 58 -11.35 5.41 -1.50
#